data_AF-A0A1I4HGZ9-F1
#
_entry.id   AF-A0A1I4HGZ9-F1
#
_cell.length_a   1.000
_cell.length_b   1.000
_cell.length_c   1.000
_cell.angle_alpha   90.00
_cell.angle_beta   90.00
_cell.angle_gamma   90.00
#
_symmetry.space_group_name_H-M   'P 1'
#
loop_
_entity.id
_entity.type
_entity.pdbx_description
1 polymer ?
#
loop_
_entity_poly.entity_id
_entity_poly.type
_entity_poly.pdbx_seq_one_letter_code
_entity_poly.pdbx_strand_id
1 'polypeptide(L)'
;MIFGKQESALLGAEFQIKLMRSQIKAASFTLVGFPVSMACNTDMDELAFIISFCGESFEIVEAAKQMKRHQTEIILLTGPNESTLSRMADETIHINVKESDPKIGPFSSSTAMKLILDIISCFVFDANYEENTKELIAVNNYQHIIRGEWGV
;
A
#
# COMPACT_ATOMS: atom_id res chain seq x y z
N MET A 1 -7.04 1.49 4.41
CA MET A 1 -6.78 0.10 3.95
C MET A 1 -5.94 0.08 2.66
N ILE A 2 -5.15 -0.96 2.40
CA ILE A 2 -4.28 -1.10 1.22
C ILE A 2 -4.74 -2.31 0.38
N PHE A 3 -4.90 -2.11 -0.93
CA PHE A 3 -5.40 -3.12 -1.85
C PHE A 3 -4.46 -3.34 -3.04
N GLY A 4 -4.36 -4.57 -3.49
CA GLY A 4 -3.60 -4.96 -4.67
C GLY A 4 -3.87 -6.41 -5.03
N LYS A 5 -3.38 -6.86 -6.18
CA LYS A 5 -3.49 -8.25 -6.63
C LYS A 5 -2.09 -8.86 -6.79
N GLN A 6 -1.90 -10.08 -6.27
CA GLN A 6 -0.65 -10.84 -6.39
C GLN A 6 0.56 -10.02 -5.94
N GLU A 7 1.50 -9.71 -6.83
CA GLU A 7 2.73 -8.97 -6.52
C GLU A 7 2.44 -7.56 -5.98
N SER A 8 1.43 -6.87 -6.52
CA SER A 8 0.98 -5.58 -5.97
C SER A 8 0.44 -5.70 -4.53
N ALA A 9 -0.13 -6.84 -4.16
CA ALA A 9 -0.57 -7.09 -2.79
C ALA A 9 0.62 -7.31 -1.85
N LEU A 10 1.69 -7.97 -2.32
CA LEU A 10 2.93 -8.12 -1.55
C LEU A 10 3.62 -6.77 -1.31
N LEU A 11 3.66 -5.90 -2.33
CA LEU A 11 4.12 -4.52 -2.17
C LEU A 11 3.27 -3.77 -1.13
N GLY A 12 1.94 -3.97 -1.15
CA GLY A 12 1.03 -3.42 -0.15
C GLY A 12 1.31 -3.90 1.27
N ALA A 13 1.66 -5.19 1.45
CA ALA A 13 2.03 -5.74 2.74
C ALA A 13 3.35 -5.17 3.27
N GLU A 14 4.35 -5.01 2.42
CA GLU A 14 5.60 -4.35 2.81
C GLU A 14 5.36 -2.87 3.17
N PHE A 15 4.54 -2.17 2.39
CA PHE A 15 4.16 -0.79 2.65
C PHE A 15 3.40 -0.64 3.98
N GLN A 16 2.46 -1.55 4.27
CA GLN A 16 1.76 -1.61 5.56
C GLN A 16 2.75 -1.64 6.73
N ILE A 17 3.77 -2.49 6.68
CA ILE A 17 4.77 -2.61 7.76
C ILE A 17 5.47 -1.27 8.01
N LYS A 18 5.80 -0.52 6.96
CA LYS A 18 6.47 0.79 7.06
C LYS A 18 5.56 1.87 7.62
N LEU A 19 4.29 1.88 7.20
CA LEU A 19 3.28 2.77 7.75
C LEU A 19 3.06 2.53 9.25
N MET A 20 2.94 1.26 9.67
CA MET A 20 2.77 0.93 11.09
C MET A 20 3.97 1.34 11.95
N ARG A 21 5.20 1.28 11.41
CA ARG A 21 6.40 1.82 12.09
C ARG A 21 6.36 3.34 12.25
N SER A 22 5.59 4.02 11.41
CA SER A 22 5.34 5.46 11.46
C SER A 22 4.05 5.81 12.21
N GLN A 23 3.56 4.87 13.05
CA GLN A 23 2.31 5.00 13.82
C GLN A 23 1.04 5.19 12.99
N ILE A 24 1.09 4.89 11.68
CA ILE A 24 -0.09 4.91 10.82
C ILE A 24 -0.75 3.54 10.86
N LYS A 25 -2.02 3.51 11.28
CA LYS A 25 -2.85 2.30 11.25
C LYS A 25 -3.13 1.93 9.80
N ALA A 26 -2.56 0.80 9.36
CA ALA A 26 -2.74 0.29 8.01
C ALA A 26 -3.04 -1.21 8.05
N ALA A 27 -3.89 -1.66 7.13
CA ALA A 27 -4.21 -3.06 6.90
C ALA A 27 -4.08 -3.35 5.40
N SER A 28 -3.45 -4.47 5.05
CA SER A 28 -3.35 -4.97 3.69
C SER A 28 -3.78 -6.43 3.63
N PHE A 29 -4.19 -6.88 2.45
CA PHE A 29 -4.68 -8.24 2.23
C PHE A 29 -4.03 -8.84 0.99
N THR A 30 -3.42 -10.00 1.16
CA THR A 30 -2.75 -10.75 0.08
C THR A 30 -3.58 -11.95 -0.39
N LEU A 31 -4.62 -12.32 0.36
CA LEU A 31 -5.44 -13.48 0.07
C LEU A 31 -6.41 -13.20 -1.09
N VAL A 32 -6.44 -14.13 -2.05
CA VAL A 32 -7.31 -14.05 -3.24
C VAL A 32 -8.78 -14.03 -2.82
N GLY A 33 -9.59 -13.20 -3.49
CA GLY A 33 -11.03 -13.10 -3.24
C GLY A 33 -11.44 -12.22 -2.06
N PHE A 34 -10.50 -11.74 -1.25
CA PHE A 34 -10.78 -10.83 -0.13
C PHE A 34 -10.93 -9.35 -0.47
N PRO A 35 -10.37 -8.77 -1.57
CA PRO A 35 -10.43 -7.33 -1.80
C PRO A 35 -11.85 -6.73 -1.75
N VAL A 36 -12.83 -7.40 -2.37
CA VAL A 36 -14.22 -6.92 -2.38
C VAL A 36 -14.85 -6.98 -0.99
N SER A 37 -14.67 -8.10 -0.27
CA SER A 37 -15.20 -8.27 1.09
C SER A 37 -14.63 -7.21 2.04
N MET A 38 -13.34 -6.93 1.92
CA MET A 38 -12.69 -5.90 2.73
C MET A 38 -13.13 -4.49 2.37
N ALA A 39 -13.35 -4.21 1.09
CA ALA A 39 -13.86 -2.92 0.63
C ALA A 39 -15.25 -2.58 1.22
N CYS A 40 -16.10 -3.58 1.44
CA CYS A 40 -17.41 -3.39 2.09
C CYS A 40 -17.32 -2.94 3.56
N ASN A 41 -16.14 -3.07 4.19
CA ASN A 41 -15.90 -2.66 5.57
C ASN A 41 -15.16 -1.31 5.66
N THR A 42 -14.98 -0.61 4.53
CA THR A 42 -14.41 0.73 4.50
C THR A 42 -15.50 1.79 4.61
N ASP A 43 -15.15 2.98 5.09
CA ASP A 43 -16.06 4.12 5.20
C ASP A 43 -15.33 5.46 4.92
N MET A 44 -16.03 6.57 5.18
CA MET A 44 -15.54 7.92 4.93
C MET A 44 -14.38 8.37 5.83
N ASP A 45 -14.15 7.69 6.96
CA ASP A 45 -13.05 8.02 7.87
C ASP A 45 -11.77 7.25 7.50
N GLU A 46 -11.84 6.41 6.47
CA GLU A 46 -10.72 5.62 5.98
C GLU A 46 -10.24 6.04 4.60
N LEU A 47 -8.93 5.89 4.39
CA LEU A 47 -8.27 6.03 3.11
C LEU A 47 -8.04 4.64 2.49
N ALA A 48 -8.50 4.42 1.25
CA ALA A 48 -8.13 3.27 0.45
C ALA A 48 -6.93 3.59 -0.45
N PHE A 49 -5.83 2.86 -0.26
CA PHE A 49 -4.65 2.96 -1.12
C PHE A 49 -4.58 1.74 -2.04
N ILE A 50 -4.79 1.94 -3.34
CA ILE A 50 -4.82 0.88 -4.34
C ILE A 50 -3.51 0.84 -5.11
N ILE A 51 -2.90 -0.34 -5.21
CA ILE A 51 -1.69 -0.60 -6.01
C ILE A 51 -2.11 -1.52 -7.18
N SER A 52 -2.11 -1.00 -8.40
CA SER A 52 -2.50 -1.77 -9.59
C SER A 52 -1.90 -1.18 -10.86
N PHE A 53 -0.97 -1.90 -11.51
CA PHE A 53 -0.28 -1.36 -12.69
C PHE A 53 -1.19 -1.18 -13.90
N CYS A 54 -2.04 -2.16 -14.24
CA CYS A 54 -2.94 -2.05 -15.39
C CYS A 54 -4.22 -1.27 -15.08
N GLY A 55 -4.63 -1.19 -13.80
CA GLY A 55 -5.86 -0.50 -13.42
C GLY A 55 -7.17 -1.20 -13.83
N GLU A 56 -7.11 -2.43 -14.34
CA GLU A 56 -8.25 -3.16 -14.92
C GLU A 56 -8.51 -4.53 -14.25
N SER A 57 -7.84 -4.82 -13.13
CA SER A 57 -8.08 -6.08 -12.41
C SER A 57 -9.50 -6.14 -11.86
N PHE A 58 -10.33 -7.06 -12.38
CA PHE A 58 -11.74 -7.19 -12.03
C PHE A 58 -12.02 -7.11 -10.52
N GLU A 59 -11.33 -7.92 -9.70
CA GLU A 59 -11.52 -7.92 -8.24
C GLU A 59 -11.21 -6.57 -7.59
N ILE A 60 -10.21 -5.84 -8.09
CA ILE A 60 -9.83 -4.53 -7.55
C ILE A 60 -10.79 -3.44 -8.03
N VAL A 61 -11.25 -3.53 -9.28
CA VAL A 61 -12.29 -2.65 -9.82
C VAL A 61 -13.60 -2.82 -9.05
N GLU A 62 -14.03 -4.05 -8.77
CA GLU A 62 -15.23 -4.31 -7.98
C GLU A 62 -15.07 -3.83 -6.53
N ALA A 63 -13.88 -3.99 -5.94
CA ALA A 63 -13.57 -3.45 -4.63
C ALA A 63 -13.68 -1.91 -4.61
N ALA A 64 -13.08 -1.23 -5.59
CA ALA A 64 -13.18 0.22 -5.73
C ALA A 64 -14.63 0.70 -5.90
N LYS A 65 -15.48 -0.08 -6.59
CA LYS A 65 -16.91 0.25 -6.71
C LYS A 65 -17.61 0.23 -5.36
N GLN A 66 -17.27 -0.71 -4.47
CA GLN A 66 -17.81 -0.70 -3.11
C GLN A 66 -17.29 0.51 -2.33
N MET A 67 -16.00 0.81 -2.40
CA MET A 67 -15.42 2.00 -1.76
C MET A 67 -16.12 3.29 -2.18
N LYS A 68 -16.39 3.50 -3.48
CA LYS A 68 -17.14 4.69 -3.94
C LYS A 68 -18.58 4.72 -3.42
N ARG A 69 -19.23 3.57 -3.22
CA ARG A 69 -20.57 3.52 -2.59
C ARG A 69 -20.52 3.91 -1.12
N HIS A 70 -19.44 3.57 -0.43
CA HIS A 70 -19.19 3.92 0.97
C HIS A 70 -18.53 5.29 1.15
N GLN A 71 -18.29 6.00 0.05
CA GLN A 71 -17.65 7.32 0.02
C GLN A 71 -16.23 7.32 0.62
N THR A 72 -15.57 6.16 0.62
CA THR A 72 -14.17 6.00 1.00
C THR A 72 -13.28 6.73 -0.01
N GLU A 73 -12.33 7.52 0.48
CA GLU A 73 -11.35 8.22 -0.36
C GLU A 73 -10.36 7.22 -0.97
N ILE A 74 -10.08 7.34 -2.28
CA ILE A 74 -9.23 6.40 -3.02
C ILE A 74 -7.98 7.11 -3.56
N ILE A 75 -6.81 6.66 -3.13
CA ILE A 75 -5.53 6.97 -3.78
C ILE A 75 -5.09 5.76 -4.61
N LEU A 76 -4.74 5.99 -5.87
CA LEU A 76 -4.29 4.95 -6.79
C LEU A 76 -2.81 5.12 -7.16
N LEU A 77 -1.99 4.08 -6.96
CA LEU A 77 -0.67 3.93 -7.55
C LEU A 77 -0.75 3.01 -8.77
N THR A 78 -0.48 3.54 -9.97
CA THR A 78 -0.73 2.83 -11.23
C THR A 78 0.30 3.13 -12.32
N GLY A 79 0.24 2.39 -13.43
CA GLY A 79 1.05 2.62 -14.62
C GLY A 79 0.71 3.95 -15.33
N PRO A 80 1.32 4.25 -16.49
CA PRO A 80 1.19 5.57 -17.14
C PRO A 80 -0.15 5.79 -17.87
N ASN A 81 -0.98 4.75 -18.02
CA ASN A 81 -2.19 4.80 -18.83
C ASN A 81 -3.43 5.07 -17.97
N GLU A 82 -4.42 5.74 -18.55
CA GLU A 82 -5.75 5.84 -17.97
C GLU A 82 -6.42 4.46 -17.93
N SER A 83 -7.20 4.20 -16.87
CA SER A 83 -7.86 2.92 -16.61
C SER A 83 -9.19 3.13 -15.89
N THR A 84 -9.95 2.05 -15.73
CA THR A 84 -11.16 2.05 -14.91
C THR A 84 -10.89 2.52 -13.49
N LEU A 85 -9.80 2.07 -12.86
CA LEU A 85 -9.45 2.52 -11.51
C LEU A 85 -9.05 4.00 -11.46
N SER A 86 -8.29 4.50 -12.44
CA SER A 86 -7.85 5.91 -12.41
C SER A 86 -9.01 6.89 -12.58
N ARG A 87 -10.11 6.47 -13.24
CA ARG A 87 -11.35 7.27 -13.31
C ARG A 87 -12.16 7.28 -12.03
N MET A 88 -11.91 6.34 -11.12
CA MET A 88 -12.63 6.22 -9.85
C MET A 88 -11.85 6.79 -8.67
N ALA A 89 -10.53 6.82 -8.78
CA ALA A 89 -9.63 7.35 -7.76
C ALA A 89 -9.84 8.85 -7.57
N ASP A 90 -9.74 9.30 -6.32
CA ASP A 90 -9.78 10.70 -5.96
C ASP A 90 -8.42 11.34 -6.22
N GLU A 91 -7.33 10.58 -6.01
CA GLU A 91 -5.97 10.98 -6.38
C GLU A 91 -5.23 9.82 -7.07
N THR A 92 -4.39 10.14 -8.06
CA THR A 92 -3.63 9.12 -8.82
C THR A 92 -2.15 9.47 -8.90
N ILE A 93 -1.31 8.51 -8.53
CA ILE A 93 0.15 8.53 -8.65
C ILE A 93 0.53 7.60 -9.80
N HIS A 94 1.01 8.19 -10.90
CA HIS A 94 1.47 7.43 -12.06
C HIS A 94 2.96 7.11 -11.96
N ILE A 95 3.32 5.84 -12.17
CA ILE A 95 4.69 5.45 -12.49
C ILE A 95 4.89 5.38 -13.99
N ASN A 96 5.89 6.10 -14.49
CA ASN A 96 6.23 6.11 -15.91
C ASN A 96 7.20 4.95 -16.24
N VAL A 97 6.69 3.73 -16.23
CA VAL A 97 7.42 2.54 -16.65
C VAL A 97 6.80 1.97 -17.91
N LYS A 98 7.64 1.77 -18.92
CA LYS A 98 7.29 0.99 -20.11
C LYS A 98 7.72 -0.45 -19.89
N GLU A 99 6.76 -1.36 -19.76
CA GLU A 99 7.08 -2.78 -19.82
C GLU A 99 7.25 -3.21 -21.28
N SER A 100 8.41 -3.77 -21.61
CA SER A 100 8.73 -4.27 -22.95
C SER A 100 8.58 -5.79 -22.98
N ASP A 101 7.85 -6.32 -23.97
CA ASP A 101 7.85 -7.76 -24.22
C ASP A 101 9.03 -8.16 -25.14
N PRO A 102 9.69 -9.31 -24.90
CA PRO A 102 9.46 -10.22 -23.78
C PRO A 102 9.97 -9.66 -22.44
N LYS A 103 9.21 -9.89 -21.36
CA LYS A 103 9.55 -9.42 -19.99
C LYS A 103 9.67 -10.55 -18.98
N ILE A 104 10.47 -10.30 -17.94
CA ILE A 104 10.59 -11.15 -16.74
C ILE A 104 9.49 -10.71 -15.76
N GLY A 105 8.24 -11.08 -16.05
CA GLY A 105 7.10 -10.67 -15.21
C GLY A 105 6.97 -9.15 -15.06
N PRO A 106 6.40 -8.65 -13.95
CA PRO A 106 6.23 -7.22 -13.70
C PRO A 106 7.48 -6.56 -13.07
N PHE A 107 8.68 -7.09 -13.28
CA PHE A 107 9.88 -6.67 -12.55
C PHE A 107 10.12 -5.15 -12.54
N SER A 108 10.05 -4.51 -13.71
CA SER A 108 10.29 -3.06 -13.82
C SER A 108 9.19 -2.23 -13.17
N SER A 109 7.92 -2.62 -13.37
CA SER A 109 6.78 -1.89 -12.79
C SER A 109 6.73 -2.06 -11.27
N SER A 110 6.89 -3.27 -10.76
CA SER A 110 6.96 -3.56 -9.32
C SER A 110 8.11 -2.83 -8.64
N THR A 111 9.29 -2.78 -9.27
CA THR A 111 10.45 -2.05 -8.72
C THR A 111 10.16 -0.56 -8.62
N ALA A 112 9.58 0.04 -9.67
CA ALA A 112 9.23 1.46 -9.63
C ALA A 112 8.11 1.75 -8.63
N MET A 113 7.08 0.91 -8.54
CA MET A 113 6.03 1.03 -7.53
C MET A 113 6.62 0.96 -6.12
N LYS A 114 7.50 0.00 -5.87
CA LYS A 114 8.18 -0.15 -4.58
C LYS A 114 8.96 1.11 -4.21
N LEU A 115 9.71 1.69 -5.16
CA LEU A 115 10.44 2.93 -4.92
C LEU A 115 9.51 4.08 -4.51
N ILE A 116 8.37 4.23 -5.19
CA ILE A 116 7.38 5.25 -4.83
C ILE A 116 6.81 5.00 -3.43
N LEU A 117 6.48 3.75 -3.09
CA LEU A 117 5.98 3.40 -1.76
C LEU A 117 7.04 3.66 -0.67
N ASP A 118 8.32 3.44 -0.97
CA ASP A 118 9.44 3.74 -0.07
C ASP A 118 9.56 5.25 0.16
N ILE A 119 9.47 6.06 -0.90
CA ILE A 119 9.48 7.52 -0.81
C ILE A 119 8.30 8.04 0.02
N ILE A 120 7.08 7.55 -0.24
CA ILE A 120 5.89 7.91 0.54
C ILE A 120 6.10 7.54 2.01
N SER A 121 6.64 6.34 2.29
CA SER A 121 6.92 5.91 3.65
C SER A 121 7.92 6.83 4.35
N CYS A 122 8.95 7.30 3.65
CA CYS A 122 9.90 8.27 4.19
C CYS A 122 9.22 9.57 4.59
N PHE A 123 8.37 10.14 3.72
CA PHE A 123 7.65 11.37 4.05
C PHE A 123 6.66 11.18 5.21
N VAL A 124 5.95 10.06 5.25
CA VAL A 124 5.05 9.72 6.35
C VAL A 124 5.80 9.61 7.68
N PHE A 125 6.97 8.95 7.67
CA PHE A 125 7.80 8.84 8.87
C PHE A 125 8.33 10.21 9.31
N ASP A 126 8.81 11.01 8.36
CA ASP A 126 9.41 12.32 8.59
C ASP A 126 8.40 13.33 9.15
N ALA A 127 7.13 13.24 8.74
CA ALA A 127 6.06 14.11 9.21
C ALA A 127 5.91 14.16 10.75
N ASN A 128 6.24 13.06 11.44
CA ASN A 128 6.30 12.99 12.90
C ASN A 128 7.61 12.33 13.37
N TYR A 129 8.74 12.78 12.80
CA TYR A 129 10.04 12.13 12.96
C TYR A 129 10.42 11.81 14.42
N GLU A 130 10.30 12.80 15.32
CA GLU A 130 10.69 12.64 16.72
C GLU A 130 9.87 11.56 17.44
N GLU A 131 8.54 11.60 17.27
CA GLU A 131 7.62 10.66 17.91
C GLU A 131 7.80 9.24 17.35
N ASN A 132 7.87 9.13 16.01
CA ASN A 132 8.10 7.87 15.34
C ASN A 132 9.45 7.24 15.76
N THR A 133 10.49 8.05 15.98
CA THR A 133 11.80 7.60 16.44
C THR A 133 11.75 7.10 17.88
N LYS A 134 11.06 7.81 18.78
CA LYS A 134 10.89 7.38 20.18
C LYS A 134 10.20 6.02 20.26
N GLU A 135 9.10 5.86 19.53
CA GLU A 135 8.36 4.59 19.49
C GLU A 135 9.21 3.45 18.92
N LEU A 136 10.00 3.72 17.87
CA LEU A 136 10.89 2.71 17.29
C LEU A 136 11.97 2.24 18.28
N ILE A 137 12.54 3.17 19.07
CA ILE A 137 13.50 2.84 20.14
C ILE A 137 12.82 1.99 21.22
N ALA A 138 11.60 2.36 21.64
CA ALA A 138 10.85 1.62 22.63
C ALA A 138 10.60 0.17 22.17
N VAL A 139 10.13 -0.03 20.93
CA VAL A 139 9.91 -1.36 20.34
C VAL A 139 11.21 -2.17 20.29
N ASN A 140 12.34 -1.57 19.89
CA ASN A 140 13.63 -2.26 19.83
C ASN A 140 14.08 -2.74 21.22
N ASN A 141 13.90 -1.92 22.26
CA ASN A 141 14.21 -2.31 23.63
C ASN A 141 13.40 -3.54 24.08
N TYR A 142 12.11 -3.63 23.72
CA TYR A 142 11.30 -4.82 23.99
C TYR A 142 11.79 -6.05 23.22
N GLN A 143 12.27 -5.88 21.98
CA GLN A 143 12.79 -7.00 21.20
C GLN A 143 14.09 -7.59 21.79
N HIS A 144 14.97 -6.76 22.35
CA HIS A 144 16.16 -7.25 23.06
C HIS A 144 15.79 -8.12 24.27
N ILE A 145 14.75 -7.74 25.01
CA ILE A 145 14.22 -8.53 26.14
C ILE A 145 13.73 -9.90 25.65
N ILE A 146 12.96 -9.94 24.56
CA ILE A 146 12.40 -11.20 24.00
C ILE A 146 13.51 -12.11 23.46
N ARG A 147 14.60 -11.54 22.90
CA ARG A 147 15.74 -12.29 22.37
C ARG A 147 16.69 -12.83 23.46
N GLY A 148 16.49 -12.46 24.72
CA GLY A 148 17.33 -12.93 25.82
C GLY A 148 18.75 -12.36 25.81
N GLU A 149 18.98 -11.28 25.06
CA GLU A 149 20.26 -10.56 25.01
C GLU A 149 20.34 -9.59 26.19
N TRP A 150 20.60 -10.13 27.39
CA TRP A 150 20.82 -9.34 28.60
C TRP A 150 22.30 -8.97 28.71
N GLY A 151 22.62 -7.70 28.49
CA GLY A 151 23.94 -7.14 28.79
C GLY A 151 24.97 -7.27 27.68
N VAL A 152 25.18 -6.17 26.95
CA VAL A 152 26.48 -5.75 26.44
C VAL A 152 26.69 -4.29 26.83
#